data_AF-A0A0P0WUH8-F1
#
_entry.id   AF-A0A0P0WUH8-F1
#
_cell.length_a   1.000
_cell.length_b   1.000
_cell.length_c   1.000
_cell.angle_alpha   90.00
_cell.angle_beta   90.00
_cell.angle_gamma   90.00
#
_symmetry.space_group_name_H-M   'P 1'
#
loop_
_entity.id
_entity.type
_entity.pdbx_description
1 polymer ?
#
loop_
_entity_poly.entity_id
_entity_poly.type
_entity_poly.pdbx_seq_one_letter_code
_entity_poly.pdbx_strand_id
1 'polypeptide(L)'
;MSCHAEQELSTPDMLQGHIELHHHLFSYLKSKALRCAADLGVPSAIHRRGGAATISDIAADTGVHPAKLPHLRRIMRVLTVAGIFAANDEPSSSADQDGDAAGETAYTLTPPSRLLVGDRATCNMDPMMRFLVRPEVAAVFFGLDAWLRDGDTGAATLKPGGARRRPGVGDDQEGQLVQSGPQRGLRR
;
A
#
# COMPACT_ATOMS: atom_id res chain seq x y z
N MET A 1 -13.47 26.50 36.47
CA MET A 1 -12.16 26.85 35.92
C MET A 1 -11.84 25.81 34.87
N SER A 2 -12.41 25.99 33.68
CA SER A 2 -12.33 25.04 32.60
C SER A 2 -11.70 25.74 31.40
N CYS A 3 -10.80 25.01 30.74
CA CYS A 3 -10.49 25.19 29.33
C CYS A 3 -9.60 26.39 28.93
N HIS A 4 -8.44 26.56 29.57
CA HIS A 4 -7.33 27.32 28.96
C HIS A 4 -6.04 26.50 28.77
N ALA A 5 -6.03 25.20 29.09
CA ALA A 5 -4.84 24.36 28.95
C ALA A 5 -4.78 23.53 27.65
N GLU A 6 -5.87 23.44 26.88
CA GLU A 6 -5.92 22.57 25.68
C GLU A 6 -5.77 23.31 24.35
N GLN A 7 -5.56 24.63 24.34
CA GLN A 7 -5.38 25.37 23.07
C GLN A 7 -3.92 25.54 22.67
N GLU A 8 -2.99 25.32 23.60
CA GLU A 8 -1.57 25.13 23.29
C GLU A 8 -1.32 23.65 23.04
N LEU A 9 -2.14 23.06 22.15
CA LEU A 9 -1.94 21.71 21.61
C LEU A 9 -0.49 21.69 21.09
N SER A 10 0.35 21.02 21.86
CA SER A 10 1.80 21.06 21.79
C SER A 10 2.28 20.80 20.36
N THR A 11 2.78 21.83 19.68
CA THR A 11 3.44 21.71 18.37
C THR A 11 4.43 20.53 18.30
N PRO A 12 5.26 20.26 19.32
CA PRO A 12 6.13 19.08 19.29
C PRO A 12 5.37 17.76 19.39
N ASP A 13 4.26 17.67 20.14
CA ASP A 13 3.45 16.44 20.22
C ASP A 13 2.76 16.16 18.87
N MET A 14 2.24 17.21 18.21
CA MET A 14 1.68 17.09 16.86
C MET A 14 2.74 16.70 15.84
N LEU A 15 3.94 17.29 15.90
CA LEU A 15 5.05 16.94 15.02
C LEU A 15 5.49 15.48 15.22
N GLN A 16 5.57 15.03 16.46
CA GLN A 16 5.89 13.64 16.80
C GLN A 16 4.85 12.68 16.23
N GLY A 17 3.56 13.00 16.36
CA GLY A 17 2.48 12.23 15.75
C GLY A 17 2.60 12.13 14.21
N HIS A 18 3.02 13.22 13.54
CA HIS A 18 3.28 13.19 12.09
C HIS A 18 4.46 12.29 11.71
N ILE A 19 5.54 12.28 12.52
CA ILE A 19 6.71 11.43 12.28
C ILE A 19 6.30 9.95 12.41
N GLU A 20 5.53 9.61 13.43
CA GLU A 20 5.07 8.24 13.68
C GLU A 20 4.14 7.75 12.56
N LEU A 21 3.17 8.57 12.14
CA LEU A 21 2.28 8.24 11.03
C LEU A 21 3.05 8.09 9.71
N HIS A 22 3.97 9.00 9.40
CA HIS A 22 4.81 8.88 8.22
C HIS A 22 5.65 7.59 8.28
N HIS A 23 6.26 7.26 9.42
CA HIS A 23 7.01 6.02 9.57
C HIS A 23 6.14 4.80 9.29
N HIS A 24 4.90 4.78 9.79
CA HIS A 24 3.95 3.71 9.52
C HIS A 24 3.58 3.60 8.03
N LEU A 25 3.25 4.72 7.39
CA LEU A 25 2.93 4.78 5.96
C LEU A 25 4.13 4.35 5.09
N PHE A 26 5.33 4.82 5.43
CA PHE A 26 6.55 4.40 4.75
C PHE A 26 6.88 2.93 5.02
N SER A 27 6.60 2.39 6.21
CA SER A 27 6.74 0.96 6.50
C SER A 27 5.83 0.11 5.61
N TYR A 28 4.58 0.55 5.44
CA TYR A 28 3.63 -0.07 4.52
C TYR A 28 4.12 0.00 3.07
N LEU A 29 4.56 1.17 2.61
CA LEU A 29 5.05 1.37 1.25
C LEU A 29 6.32 0.53 0.97
N LYS A 30 7.26 0.48 1.93
CA LYS A 30 8.46 -0.38 1.86
C LYS A 30 8.08 -1.85 1.67
N SER A 31 7.10 -2.34 2.46
CA SER A 31 6.63 -3.72 2.37
C SER A 31 5.97 -4.03 1.01
N LYS A 32 5.15 -3.09 0.49
CA LYS A 32 4.51 -3.24 -0.83
C LYS A 32 5.52 -3.17 -1.98
N ALA A 33 6.49 -2.24 -1.91
CA ALA A 33 7.56 -2.13 -2.89
C ALA A 33 8.41 -3.41 -2.90
N LEU A 34 8.71 -3.96 -1.72
CA LEU A 34 9.51 -5.17 -1.57
C LEU A 34 8.82 -6.36 -2.21
N ARG A 35 7.53 -6.51 -1.95
CA ARG A 35 6.69 -7.52 -2.59
C ARG A 35 6.66 -7.34 -4.10
N CYS A 36 6.47 -6.12 -4.59
CA CYS A 36 6.47 -5.85 -6.04
C CYS A 36 7.80 -6.24 -6.69
N ALA A 37 8.93 -5.93 -6.05
CA ALA A 37 10.25 -6.34 -6.53
C ALA A 37 10.44 -7.87 -6.50
N ALA A 38 9.96 -8.55 -5.46
CA ALA A 38 10.00 -10.00 -5.37
C ALA A 38 9.12 -10.68 -6.44
N ASP A 39 7.90 -10.18 -6.68
CA ASP A 39 6.98 -10.68 -7.69
C ASP A 39 7.48 -10.42 -9.12
N LEU A 40 8.15 -9.29 -9.37
CA LEU A 40 8.86 -9.01 -10.62
C LEU A 40 10.12 -9.88 -10.81
N GLY A 41 10.60 -10.55 -9.77
CA GLY A 41 11.84 -11.32 -9.81
C GLY A 41 13.11 -10.47 -9.83
N VAL A 42 13.04 -9.23 -9.33
CA VAL A 42 14.20 -8.31 -9.27
C VAL A 42 15.37 -8.90 -8.45
N PRO A 43 15.17 -9.49 -7.25
CA PRO A 43 16.27 -10.11 -6.51
C PRO A 43 16.98 -11.20 -7.32
N SER A 44 16.21 -12.03 -8.02
CA SER A 44 16.73 -13.10 -8.88
C SER A 44 17.47 -12.54 -10.10
N ALA A 45 16.97 -11.46 -10.71
CA ALA A 45 17.63 -10.79 -11.83
C ALA A 45 19.02 -10.26 -11.44
N ILE A 46 19.13 -9.57 -10.29
CA ILE A 46 20.41 -9.08 -9.78
C ILE A 46 21.35 -10.27 -9.46
N HIS A 47 20.82 -11.35 -8.89
CA HIS A 47 21.62 -12.54 -8.59
C HIS A 47 22.19 -13.20 -9.86
N ARG A 48 21.39 -13.38 -10.91
CA ARG A 48 21.83 -13.97 -12.19
C ARG A 48 22.94 -13.17 -12.87
N ARG A 49 23.00 -11.86 -12.63
CA ARG A 49 24.03 -10.96 -13.18
C ARG A 49 25.31 -10.91 -12.35
N GLY A 50 25.46 -11.79 -11.36
CA GLY A 50 26.65 -11.84 -10.50
C GLY A 50 26.56 -10.95 -9.26
N GLY A 51 25.37 -10.47 -8.91
CA GLY A 51 25.12 -9.74 -7.67
C GLY A 51 25.11 -8.22 -7.80
N ALA A 52 25.34 -7.68 -9.00
CA ALA A 52 25.18 -6.27 -9.35
C ALA A 52 24.44 -6.15 -10.69
N ALA A 53 23.45 -5.25 -10.79
CA ALA A 53 22.73 -5.00 -12.04
C ALA A 53 22.23 -3.55 -12.12
N THR A 54 22.20 -3.01 -13.32
CA THR A 54 21.73 -1.65 -13.60
C THR A 54 20.20 -1.66 -13.78
N ILE A 55 19.55 -0.48 -13.77
CA ILE A 55 18.09 -0.44 -13.91
C ILE A 55 17.62 -1.00 -15.27
N SER A 56 18.40 -0.77 -16.32
CA SER A 56 18.14 -1.25 -17.69
C SER A 56 18.26 -2.78 -17.75
N ASP A 57 19.29 -3.31 -17.12
CA ASP A 57 19.53 -4.74 -16.98
C ASP A 57 18.41 -5.44 -16.21
N ILE A 58 17.98 -4.87 -15.08
CA ILE A 58 16.87 -5.39 -14.29
C ILE A 58 15.60 -5.38 -15.13
N ALA A 59 15.33 -4.31 -15.88
CA ALA A 59 14.13 -4.23 -16.71
C ALA A 59 14.11 -5.25 -17.85
N ALA A 60 15.26 -5.50 -18.49
CA ALA A 60 15.42 -6.52 -19.51
C ALA A 60 15.14 -7.93 -18.95
N ASP A 61 15.68 -8.23 -17.76
CA ASP A 61 15.54 -9.52 -17.09
C ASP A 61 14.15 -9.79 -16.50
N THR A 62 13.43 -8.73 -16.11
CA THR A 62 12.10 -8.82 -15.50
C THR A 62 10.96 -8.64 -16.51
N GLY A 63 11.28 -8.29 -17.76
CA GLY A 63 10.29 -8.05 -18.83
C GLY A 63 9.43 -6.82 -18.57
N VAL A 64 9.92 -5.86 -17.79
CA VAL A 64 9.18 -4.62 -17.51
C VAL A 64 9.09 -3.78 -18.78
N HIS A 65 7.88 -3.40 -19.15
CA HIS A 65 7.65 -2.55 -20.32
C HIS A 65 8.44 -1.24 -20.22
N PRO A 66 9.12 -0.77 -21.30
CA PRO A 66 10.00 0.40 -21.25
C PRO A 66 9.31 1.67 -20.74
N ALA A 67 8.03 1.88 -21.08
CA ALA A 67 7.23 3.00 -20.56
C ALA A 67 7.05 3.00 -19.01
N LYS A 68 7.31 1.87 -18.34
CA LYS A 68 7.21 1.71 -16.88
C LYS A 68 8.57 1.76 -16.18
N LEU A 69 9.67 1.97 -16.90
CA LEU A 69 11.01 2.15 -16.32
C LEU A 69 11.07 3.20 -15.21
N PRO A 70 10.42 4.38 -15.32
CA PRO A 70 10.41 5.37 -14.24
C PRO A 70 9.76 4.84 -12.95
N HIS A 71 8.76 3.95 -13.08
CA HIS A 71 8.10 3.34 -11.92
C HIS A 71 8.99 2.30 -11.26
N LEU A 72 9.67 1.47 -12.05
CA LEU A 72 10.67 0.52 -11.54
C LEU A 72 11.79 1.25 -10.81
N ARG A 73 12.29 2.36 -11.37
CA ARG A 73 13.33 3.20 -10.73
C ARG A 73 12.87 3.75 -9.39
N ARG A 74 11.62 4.21 -9.28
CA ARG A 74 11.03 4.65 -8.00
C ARG A 74 10.94 3.53 -6.98
N ILE A 75 10.51 2.33 -7.40
CA ILE A 75 10.46 1.14 -6.53
C ILE A 75 11.86 0.79 -6.02
N MET A 76 12.84 0.74 -6.92
CA MET A 76 14.24 0.47 -6.55
C MET A 76 14.77 1.51 -5.58
N ARG A 77 14.51 2.80 -5.80
CA ARG A 77 14.92 3.86 -4.87
C ARG A 77 14.33 3.68 -3.47
N VAL A 78 13.03 3.36 -3.36
CA VAL A 78 12.38 3.10 -2.05
C VAL A 78 13.05 1.92 -1.34
N LEU A 79 13.39 0.87 -2.09
CA LEU A 79 14.04 -0.32 -1.54
C LEU A 79 15.50 -0.08 -1.18
N THR A 80 16.21 0.78 -1.92
CA THR A 80 17.55 1.22 -1.58
C THR A 80 17.56 2.05 -0.30
N VAL A 81 16.66 3.04 -0.18
CA VAL A 81 16.52 3.86 1.04
C VAL A 81 16.12 2.98 2.25
N ALA A 82 15.36 1.91 2.01
CA ALA A 82 15.02 0.93 3.04
C ALA A 82 16.15 -0.04 3.42
N GLY A 83 17.29 -0.02 2.71
CA GLY A 83 18.42 -0.93 2.92
C GLY A 83 18.22 -2.35 2.38
N ILE A 84 17.18 -2.58 1.59
CA ILE A 84 16.90 -3.89 0.97
C ILE A 84 17.80 -4.13 -0.26
N PHE A 85 18.18 -3.07 -0.96
CA PHE A 85 19.21 -3.09 -1.99
C PHE A 85 20.23 -2.01 -1.67
N ALA A 86 21.45 -2.16 -2.18
CA ALA A 86 22.44 -1.09 -2.14
C ALA A 86 22.58 -0.52 -3.55
N ALA A 87 22.75 0.79 -3.66
CA ALA A 87 23.04 1.48 -4.90
C ALA A 87 24.51 1.89 -4.86
N ASN A 88 25.29 1.42 -5.81
CA ASN A 88 26.65 1.88 -6.03
C ASN A 88 26.59 2.87 -7.20
N ASP A 89 26.67 4.15 -6.87
CA ASP A 89 26.97 5.16 -7.87
C ASP A 89 28.47 5.04 -8.13
N GLU A 90 28.85 4.34 -9.20
CA GLU A 90 30.21 4.50 -9.72
C GLU A 90 30.37 5.98 -10.07
N PRO A 91 31.38 6.70 -9.53
CA PRO A 91 31.58 8.11 -9.79
C PRO A 91 32.14 8.30 -11.22
N SER A 92 31.35 7.96 -12.23
CA SER A 92 31.57 8.43 -13.59
C SER A 92 31.06 9.86 -13.65
N SER A 93 32.00 10.79 -13.49
CA SER A 93 32.07 12.15 -14.04
C SER A 93 30.77 12.84 -14.48
N SER A 94 30.64 14.09 -14.00
CA SER A 94 29.67 15.14 -14.31
C SER A 94 28.31 15.06 -13.61
N ALA A 95 28.20 15.93 -12.61
CA ALA A 95 26.97 16.38 -12.00
C ALA A 95 26.11 17.14 -13.02
N ASP A 96 25.49 16.42 -13.94
CA ASP A 96 24.43 17.00 -14.77
C ASP A 96 23.12 16.90 -13.99
N GLN A 97 22.71 18.08 -13.52
CA GLN A 97 21.43 18.38 -12.89
C GLN A 97 20.31 18.24 -13.91
N ASP A 98 20.01 17.02 -14.34
CA ASP A 98 18.75 16.71 -15.03
C ASP A 98 18.35 15.27 -14.67
N GLY A 99 17.26 15.17 -13.92
CA GLY A 99 16.88 14.04 -13.09
C GLY A 99 16.51 12.71 -13.77
N ASP A 100 17.03 12.42 -14.96
CA ASP A 100 16.78 11.16 -15.68
C ASP A 100 18.05 10.40 -16.12
N ALA A 101 19.21 11.06 -16.21
CA ALA A 101 20.47 10.45 -16.65
C ALA A 101 21.47 10.24 -15.50
N ALA A 102 20.99 9.88 -14.30
CA ALA A 102 21.87 9.43 -13.23
C ALA A 102 22.76 8.30 -13.76
N GLY A 103 24.08 8.55 -13.74
CA GLY A 103 25.14 7.62 -14.13
C GLY A 103 24.83 6.22 -13.62
N GLU A 104 25.13 5.23 -14.43
CA GLU A 104 24.60 3.86 -14.35
C GLU A 104 24.69 3.24 -12.95
N THR A 105 23.72 3.58 -12.08
CA THR A 105 23.69 3.15 -10.69
C THR A 105 23.52 1.65 -10.68
N ALA A 106 24.54 0.94 -10.21
CA ALA A 106 24.51 -0.50 -10.08
C ALA A 106 23.82 -0.86 -8.76
N TYR A 107 22.74 -1.63 -8.84
CA TYR A 107 22.04 -2.15 -7.67
C TYR A 107 22.64 -3.48 -7.25
N THR A 108 22.95 -3.64 -5.97
CA THR A 108 23.53 -4.86 -5.40
C THR A 108 22.65 -5.47 -4.32
N LEU A 109 22.82 -6.78 -4.11
CA LEU A 109 22.09 -7.54 -3.09
C LEU A 109 22.68 -7.33 -1.69
N THR A 110 21.89 -6.74 -0.80
CA THR A 110 22.17 -6.67 0.64
C THR A 110 21.72 -7.97 1.34
N PRO A 111 22.12 -8.24 2.59
CA PRO A 111 21.73 -9.47 3.28
C PRO A 111 20.21 -9.72 3.31
N PRO A 112 19.32 -8.71 3.51
CA PRO A 112 17.88 -8.89 3.40
C PRO A 112 17.40 -9.38 2.02
N SER A 113 17.88 -8.80 0.91
CA SER A 113 17.43 -9.22 -0.43
C SER A 113 17.98 -10.60 -0.84
N ARG A 114 19.12 -11.02 -0.30
CA ARG A 114 19.63 -12.40 -0.50
C ARG A 114 18.70 -13.46 0.07
N LEU A 115 17.96 -13.16 1.14
CA LEU A 115 16.96 -14.08 1.71
C LEU A 115 15.73 -14.29 0.80
N LEU A 116 15.54 -13.47 -0.23
CA LEU A 116 14.44 -13.61 -1.19
C LEU A 116 14.81 -14.47 -2.41
N VAL A 117 16.10 -14.59 -2.72
CA VAL A 117 16.58 -15.36 -3.88
C VAL A 117 16.56 -16.87 -3.59
N GLY A 118 16.52 -17.27 -2.32
CA GLY A 118 16.43 -18.67 -1.91
C GLY A 118 17.76 -19.44 -1.92
N ASP A 119 18.90 -18.77 -2.08
CA ASP A 119 20.24 -19.39 -2.13
C ASP A 119 20.58 -20.17 -0.83
N ARG A 120 20.04 -19.73 0.32
CA ARG A 120 20.13 -20.47 1.58
C ARG A 120 18.78 -21.12 1.89
N ALA A 121 18.66 -22.41 1.59
CA ALA A 121 17.46 -23.23 1.78
C ALA A 121 16.82 -23.16 3.18
N THR A 122 17.56 -22.72 4.21
CA THR A 122 17.09 -22.69 5.60
C THR A 122 16.48 -21.36 6.05
N CYS A 123 16.65 -20.26 5.32
CA CYS A 123 16.20 -18.93 5.75
C CYS A 123 15.45 -18.16 4.66
N ASN A 124 14.86 -18.87 3.68
CA ASN A 124 14.10 -18.22 2.63
C ASN A 124 12.80 -17.62 3.21
N MET A 125 12.71 -16.29 3.22
CA MET A 125 11.54 -15.54 3.72
C MET A 125 10.50 -15.30 2.62
N ASP A 126 10.81 -15.65 1.37
CA ASP A 126 9.91 -15.48 0.24
C ASP A 126 8.56 -16.24 0.42
N PRO A 127 8.52 -17.51 0.87
CA PRO A 127 7.25 -18.19 1.12
C PRO A 127 6.37 -17.47 2.15
N MET A 128 7.00 -16.92 3.19
CA MET A 128 6.29 -16.15 4.22
C MET A 128 5.77 -14.82 3.67
N MET A 129 6.58 -14.12 2.86
CA MET A 129 6.15 -12.90 2.16
C MET A 129 4.97 -13.21 1.24
N ARG A 130 5.05 -14.27 0.44
CA ARG A 130 3.96 -14.70 -0.46
C ARG A 130 2.70 -15.06 0.31
N PHE A 131 2.83 -15.71 1.47
CA PHE A 131 1.70 -16.02 2.35
C PHE A 131 1.02 -14.77 2.90
N LEU A 132 1.76 -13.84 3.49
CA LEU A 132 1.20 -12.64 4.13
C LEU A 132 0.46 -11.72 3.16
N VAL A 133 0.79 -11.77 1.87
CA VAL A 133 0.17 -10.91 0.86
C VAL A 133 -0.76 -11.65 -0.10
N ARG A 134 -1.09 -12.90 0.22
CA ARG A 134 -2.24 -13.57 -0.40
C ARG A 134 -3.48 -12.68 -0.27
N PRO A 135 -4.25 -12.44 -1.36
CA PRO A 135 -5.44 -11.61 -1.32
C PRO A 135 -6.40 -12.01 -0.20
N GLU A 136 -6.47 -13.31 0.12
CA GLU A 136 -7.31 -13.85 1.18
C GLU A 136 -6.85 -13.40 2.56
N VAL A 137 -5.54 -13.47 2.82
CA VAL A 137 -4.94 -12.99 4.08
C VAL A 137 -5.05 -11.47 4.19
N ALA A 138 -4.75 -10.76 3.11
CA ALA A 138 -4.90 -9.31 3.06
C ALA A 138 -6.35 -8.86 3.24
N ALA A 139 -7.32 -9.60 2.69
CA ALA A 139 -8.74 -9.28 2.78
C ALA A 139 -9.26 -9.35 4.23
N VAL A 140 -8.73 -10.25 5.06
CA VAL A 140 -9.05 -10.29 6.50
C VAL A 140 -8.75 -8.95 7.15
N PHE A 141 -7.62 -8.33 6.81
CA PHE A 141 -7.26 -7.01 7.34
C PHE A 141 -8.11 -5.87 6.76
N PHE A 142 -8.53 -5.96 5.49
CA PHE A 142 -9.37 -4.94 4.86
C PHE A 142 -10.84 -5.00 5.26
N GLY A 143 -11.33 -6.15 5.75
CA GLY A 143 -12.69 -6.30 6.27
C GLY A 143 -12.78 -6.19 7.79
N LEU A 144 -11.66 -6.04 8.49
CA LEU A 144 -11.61 -6.06 9.95
C LEU A 144 -12.39 -4.90 10.58
N ASP A 145 -12.40 -3.73 9.96
CA ASP A 145 -13.09 -2.55 10.46
C ASP A 145 -14.62 -2.67 10.32
N ALA A 146 -15.10 -3.30 9.24
CA ALA A 146 -16.51 -3.64 9.09
C ALA A 146 -16.92 -4.69 10.13
N TRP A 147 -16.13 -5.75 10.26
CA TRP A 147 -16.35 -6.81 11.23
C TRP A 147 -16.36 -6.32 12.69
N LEU A 148 -15.46 -5.40 13.07
CA LEU A 148 -15.44 -4.81 14.42
C LEU A 148 -16.66 -3.93 14.73
N ARG A 149 -17.30 -3.36 13.70
CA ARG A 149 -18.51 -2.53 13.87
C ARG A 149 -19.79 -3.36 13.90
N ASP A 150 -19.74 -4.60 13.42
CA ASP A 150 -20.87 -5.52 13.49
C ASP A 150 -21.05 -5.97 14.95
N GLY A 151 -21.87 -5.23 15.70
CA GLY A 151 -22.18 -5.51 17.12
C GLY A 151 -22.89 -6.85 17.36
N ASP A 152 -23.38 -7.48 16.30
CA ASP A 152 -24.02 -8.80 16.32
C ASP A 152 -23.01 -9.90 15.97
N THR A 153 -22.04 -10.19 16.83
CA THR A 153 -21.34 -11.50 16.77
C THR A 153 -20.82 -11.96 18.14
N GLY A 154 -21.75 -12.44 18.97
CA GLY A 154 -21.46 -13.63 19.76
C GLY A 154 -21.43 -14.83 18.82
N ALA A 155 -20.29 -15.53 18.71
CA ALA A 155 -20.02 -16.69 17.86
C ALA A 155 -19.66 -16.39 16.38
N ALA A 156 -18.37 -16.45 16.12
CA ALA A 156 -17.72 -16.31 14.82
C ALA A 156 -18.27 -17.30 13.77
N THR A 157 -18.79 -16.78 12.66
CA THR A 157 -18.73 -17.46 11.36
C THR A 157 -18.31 -16.42 10.34
N LEU A 158 -17.01 -16.36 10.09
CA LEU A 158 -16.37 -15.53 9.08
C LEU A 158 -16.85 -16.05 7.72
N LYS A 159 -18.01 -15.58 7.24
CA LYS A 159 -18.56 -16.01 5.95
C LYS A 159 -17.70 -15.38 4.85
N PRO A 160 -16.93 -16.15 4.06
CA PRO A 160 -16.24 -15.59 2.92
C PRO A 160 -17.29 -15.25 1.85
N GLY A 161 -17.28 -14.02 1.36
CA GLY A 161 -18.07 -13.64 0.18
C GLY A 161 -19.53 -13.29 0.45
N GLY A 162 -19.78 -12.26 1.26
CA GLY A 162 -21.05 -11.54 1.26
C GLY A 162 -21.14 -10.62 0.04
N ALA A 163 -21.56 -11.16 -1.11
CA ALA A 163 -22.01 -10.37 -2.25
C ALA A 163 -23.07 -9.36 -1.75
N ARG A 164 -22.83 -8.07 -1.97
CA ARG A 164 -23.76 -6.98 -1.64
C ARG A 164 -25.18 -7.37 -2.09
N ARG A 165 -26.09 -7.62 -1.15
CA ARG A 165 -27.52 -7.62 -1.45
C ARG A 165 -27.87 -6.21 -1.92
N ARG A 166 -28.34 -6.10 -3.17
CA ARG A 166 -29.00 -4.89 -3.65
C ARG A 166 -30.27 -4.67 -2.83
N PRO A 167 -30.62 -3.42 -2.47
CA PRO A 167 -31.88 -3.12 -1.79
C PRO A 167 -33.04 -3.51 -2.70
N GLY A 168 -33.88 -4.43 -2.22
CA GLY A 168 -35.18 -4.71 -2.81
C GLY A 168 -36.09 -3.53 -2.51
N VAL A 169 -36.49 -2.81 -3.56
CA VAL A 169 -37.61 -1.88 -3.52
C VAL A 169 -38.87 -2.75 -3.39
N GLY A 170 -39.50 -2.69 -2.22
CA GLY A 170 -40.77 -3.36 -1.94
C GLY A 170 -41.81 -2.27 -1.78
N ASP A 171 -42.71 -2.21 -2.75
CA ASP A 171 -43.94 -1.44 -2.73
C ASP A 171 -44.77 -1.73 -1.48
N ASP A 172 -44.96 -0.71 -0.63
CA ASP A 172 -46.12 -0.62 0.26
C ASP A 172 -46.91 0.63 -0.14
N GLN A 173 -47.64 0.49 -1.24
CA GLN A 173 -48.79 1.30 -1.58
C GLN A 173 -50.03 0.68 -0.91
N GLU A 174 -50.48 1.23 0.22
CA GLU A 174 -51.89 1.21 0.64
C GLU A 174 -52.12 2.48 1.48
N GLY A 175 -52.83 3.50 0.96
CA GLY A 175 -54.25 3.74 1.27
C GLY A 175 -54.37 4.47 2.62
N GLN A 176 -55.03 5.62 2.80
CA GLN A 176 -56.29 6.07 2.22
C GLN A 176 -56.56 7.49 2.81
N LEU A 177 -56.60 8.49 1.94
CA LEU A 177 -57.63 9.53 1.82
C LEU A 177 -58.56 9.84 3.04
N VAL A 178 -58.35 10.97 3.73
CA VAL A 178 -59.40 11.77 4.43
C VAL A 178 -59.03 13.26 4.25
N GLN A 179 -59.46 13.91 3.17
CA GLN A 179 -60.70 14.67 3.00
C GLN A 179 -60.87 15.95 3.86
N SER A 180 -61.00 17.06 3.11
CA SER A 180 -61.95 18.16 3.33
C SER A 180 -61.49 19.38 4.13
N GLY A 181 -60.82 20.30 3.43
CA GLY A 181 -60.72 21.71 3.82
C GLY A 181 -61.96 22.51 3.43
N PRO A 182 -62.45 23.43 4.29
CA PRO A 182 -63.54 24.33 3.95
C PRO A 182 -63.04 25.64 3.31
N GLN A 183 -63.66 25.88 2.17
CA GLN A 183 -63.97 27.11 1.43
C GLN A 183 -64.08 28.45 2.20
N ARG A 184 -63.82 29.51 1.40
CA ARG A 184 -64.37 30.88 1.38
C ARG A 184 -63.74 31.98 2.27
N GLY A 185 -63.06 32.89 1.58
CA GLY A 185 -62.87 34.29 1.98
C GLY A 185 -63.00 35.22 0.76
N LEU A 186 -64.25 35.54 0.38
CA LEU A 186 -64.58 36.55 -0.62
C LEU A 186 -64.74 37.89 0.12
N ARG A 187 -63.85 38.86 -0.12
CA ARG A 187 -64.10 40.28 0.19
C ARG A 187 -63.66 41.14 -1.00
N ARG A 188 -64.65 41.63 -1.73
CA ARG A 188 -64.61 42.94 -2.40
C ARG A 188 -65.63 43.81 -1.70
#